data_AF-A0A3B9QN89-F1
#
_entry.id   AF-A0A3B9QN89-F1
#
_cell.length_a   1.000
_cell.length_b   1.000
_cell.length_c   1.000
_cell.angle_alpha   90.00
_cell.angle_beta   90.00
_cell.angle_gamma   90.00
#
_symmetry.space_group_name_H-M   'P 1'
#
loop_
_entity.id
_entity.type
_entity.pdbx_description
1 polymer ?
#
loop_
_entity_poly.entity_id
_entity_poly.type
_entity_poly.pdbx_seq_one_letter_code
_entity_poly.pdbx_strand_id
1 'polypeptide(L)' 'MFLFATLYVLAMVVSAGWAFQDAERRGKSGWLAGLMVFFLGFPGGILVWLLFRPEPQKKV' A
#
# COMPACT_ATOMS: atom_id res chain seq x y z
N MET A 1 -0.68 18.58 -17.92
CA MET A 1 0.33 18.47 -16.84
C MET A 1 -0.33 18.31 -15.47
N PHE A 2 -1.16 19.26 -15.02
CA PHE A 2 -1.82 19.19 -13.70
C PHE A 2 -2.72 17.97 -13.49
N LEU A 3 -3.52 17.59 -14.49
CA LEU A 3 -4.39 16.40 -14.38
C LEU A 3 -3.60 15.12 -14.05
N PHE A 4 -2.52 14.86 -14.78
CA PHE A 4 -1.68 13.68 -14.57
C PHE A 4 -0.99 13.69 -13.20
N ALA A 5 -0.52 14.86 -12.75
CA ALA A 5 0.05 15.00 -11.41
C ALA A 5 -1.00 14.73 -10.32
N THR A 6 -2.22 15.26 -10.47
CA THR A 6 -3.33 15.00 -9.53
C THR A 6 -3.69 13.52 -9.51
N LEU A 7 -3.83 12.87 -10.67
CA LEU A 7 -4.13 11.45 -10.75
C LEU A 7 -3.02 10.59 -10.14
N TYR A 8 -1.75 10.96 -10.35
CA TYR A 8 -0.62 10.27 -9.75
C TYR A 8 -0.63 10.37 -8.21
N VAL A 9 -0.85 11.56 -7.66
CA VAL A 9 -0.94 11.75 -6.20
C VAL A 9 -2.14 11.01 -5.62
N LEU A 10 -3.30 11.02 -6.29
CA LEU A 10 -4.45 10.23 -5.88
C LEU A 10 -4.13 8.74 -5.87
N ALA A 11 -3.50 8.21 -6.92
CA ALA A 11 -3.09 6.82 -7.00
C ALA A 11 -2.14 6.46 -5.85
N MET A 12 -1.19 7.32 -5.51
CA MET A 12 -0.27 7.14 -4.38
C MET A 12 -1.01 7.03 -3.04
N VAL A 13 -1.91 7.97 -2.74
CA VAL A 13 -2.66 8.01 -1.48
C VAL A 13 -3.59 6.81 -1.35
N VAL A 14 -4.31 6.48 -2.43
CA VAL A 14 -5.22 5.31 -2.47
C VAL A 14 -4.43 4.01 -2.29
N SER A 15 -3.28 3.89 -2.96
CA SER A 15 -2.41 2.71 -2.87
C SER A 15 -1.87 2.50 -1.46
N ALA A 16 -1.36 3.57 -0.84
CA ALA A 16 -0.86 3.54 0.52
C ALA A 16 -1.97 3.22 1.53
N GLY A 17 -3.15 3.82 1.38
CA GLY A 17 -4.31 3.55 2.23
C GLY A 17 -4.83 2.12 2.08
N TRP A 18 -4.83 1.58 0.87
CA TRP A 18 -5.18 0.18 0.64
C TRP A 18 -4.18 -0.77 1.30
N ALA A 19 -2.87 -0.54 1.13
CA ALA A 19 -1.82 -1.35 1.74
C ALA A 19 -1.86 -1.28 3.28
N PHE A 20 -2.16 -0.12 3.84
CA PHE A 20 -2.39 0.06 5.28
C PHE A 20 -3.48 -0.89 5.77
N GLN A 21 -4.68 -0.84 5.17
CA GLN A 21 -5.81 -1.66 5.58
C GLN A 21 -5.56 -3.16 5.32
N ASP A 22 -4.90 -3.50 4.22
CA ASP A 22 -4.56 -4.89 3.89
C ASP A 22 -3.56 -5.48 4.90
N ALA A 23 -2.57 -4.70 5.36
CA ALA A 23 -1.63 -5.15 6.39
C ALA A 23 -2.32 -5.37 7.74
N GLU A 24 -3.20 -4.46 8.16
CA GLU A 24 -3.95 -4.61 9.42
C GLU A 24 -4.84 -5.86 9.40
N ARG A 25 -5.51 -6.14 8.27
CA ARG A 25 -6.31 -7.37 8.08
C ARG A 25 -5.47 -8.65 8.15
N ARG A 26 -4.16 -8.56 7.89
CA ARG A 26 -3.19 -9.66 8.00
C ARG A 26 -2.48 -9.71 9.35
N GLY A 27 -2.89 -8.88 10.32
CA GLY A 27 -2.26 -8.82 11.65
C GLY A 27 -0.86 -8.22 11.63
N LYS A 28 -0.54 -7.40 10.61
CA LYS A 28 0.72 -6.65 10.51
C LYS A 28 0.48 -5.15 10.68
N SER A 29 1.55 -4.39 10.88
CA SER A 29 1.48 -2.94 11.04
C SER A 29 1.06 -2.25 9.74
N GLY A 30 -0.13 -1.65 9.73
CA GLY A 30 -0.65 -0.81 8.65
C GLY A 30 0.27 0.36 8.31
N TRP A 31 0.80 1.04 9.32
CA TRP A 31 1.69 2.18 9.14
C TRP A 31 2.97 1.83 8.39
N LEU A 32 3.57 0.69 8.73
CA LEU A 32 4.81 0.24 8.06
C LEU A 32 4.54 -0.06 6.58
N ALA A 33 3.46 -0.79 6.29
CA ALA A 33 3.06 -1.12 4.92
C ALA A 33 2.68 0.13 4.11
N GLY A 34 1.83 1.00 4.66
CA GLY A 34 1.36 2.21 4.00
C GLY A 34 2.48 3.19 3.69
N LEU A 35 3.39 3.44 4.64
CA LEU A 35 4.55 4.31 4.42
C LEU A 35 5.51 3.71 3.39
N MET A 36 5.77 2.40 3.45
CA MET A 36 6.59 1.72 2.45
C MET A 36 6.02 1.92 1.03
N VAL A 37 4.71 1.69 0.85
CA VAL A 37 4.06 1.88 -0.45
C VAL A 37 4.10 3.34 -0.90
N PHE A 38 3.90 4.28 0.01
CA PHE A 38 3.97 5.71 -0.28
C PHE A 38 5.38 6.15 -0.71
N PHE A 39 6.44 5.76 0.00
CA PHE A 39 7.81 6.19 -0.32
C PHE A 39 8.39 5.50 -1.56
N LEU A 40 8.00 4.26 -1.83
CA LEU A 40 8.43 3.53 -3.04
C LEU A 40 7.68 3.97 -4.30
N GLY A 41 6.62 4.76 -4.17
CA GLY A 41 5.90 5.30 -5.31
C GLY A 41 4.94 4.30 -5.97
N PHE A 42 4.11 4.80 -6.88
CA PHE A 42 3.31 3.95 -7.75
C PHE A 42 4.07 3.72 -9.09
N PRO A 43 4.12 2.48 -9.62
CA PRO A 43 3.53 1.24 -9.11
C PRO A 43 4.45 0.45 -8.16
N GLY A 44 5.71 0.87 -7.99
CA GLY A 44 6.75 0.10 -7.31
C GLY A 44 6.38 -0.34 -5.88
N GLY A 45 5.84 0.56 -5.07
CA GLY A 45 5.42 0.29 -3.71
C GLY A 45 4.35 -0.79 -3.61
N ILE A 46 3.33 -0.74 -4.46
CA ILE A 46 2.29 -1.79 -4.52
C ILE A 46 2.90 -3.13 -4.92
N LEU A 47 3.79 -3.14 -5.91
CA LEU A 47 4.41 -4.39 -6.36
C LEU A 47 5.22 -5.04 -5.23
N VAL A 48 6.00 -4.24 -4.50
CA VAL A 48 6.74 -4.71 -3.32
C VAL A 48 5.79 -5.22 -2.24
N TRP A 49 4.70 -4.50 -1.96
CA TRP A 49 3.70 -4.97 -0.99
C TRP A 49 3.05 -6.29 -1.41
N LEU A 50 2.72 -6.47 -2.69
CA LEU A 50 2.12 -7.70 -3.20
C LEU A 50 3.07 -8.90 -3.16
N LEU A 51 4.37 -8.68 -3.41
CA LEU A 51 5.40 -9.72 -3.38
C LEU A 51 5.69 -10.21 -1.96
N PHE A 52 5.76 -9.30 -0.99
CA PHE A 52 6.07 -9.61 0.41
C PHE A 52 4.85 -9.68 1.31
N ARG A 53 3.64 -9.59 0.73
CA ARG A 53 2.39 -9.60 1.47
C ARG A 53 2.30 -10.90 2.29
N PRO A 54 2.05 -10.82 3.60
CA PRO A 54 1.91 -12.02 4.42
C PRO A 54 0.65 -12.80 4.05
N GLU A 55 0.63 -14.10 4.36
CA GLU A 55 -0.60 -14.88 4.28
C GLU A 55 -1.69 -14.31 5.18
N PRO A 56 -2.99 -14.46 4.81
CA PRO A 56 -4.09 -14.03 5.67
C PRO A 56 -3.95 -14.66 7.06
N GLN A 57 -4.16 -13.86 8.12
CA GLN A 57 -4.13 -14.37 9.48
C GLN A 57 -5.23 -15.42 9.64
N LYS A 58 -4.84 -16.68 9.82
CA LYS A 58 -5.78 -17.77 10.11
C LYS A 58 -6.41 -17.47 11.47
N LYS A 59 -7.69 -17.11 11.49
CA LYS A 59 -8.46 -17.03 12.74
C LYS A 59 -8.56 -18.46 13.27
N VAL A 60 -7.78 -18.76 14.30
CA VAL A 60 -7.89 -19.99 15.10
C VAL A 60 -9.16 -19.90 15.93
#